data_AF-A0A259RKL3-F1
#
_entry.id   AF-A0A259RKL3-F1
#
_cell.length_a   1.000
_cell.length_b   1.000
_cell.length_c   1.000
_cell.angle_alpha   90.00
_cell.angle_beta   90.00
_cell.angle_gamma   90.00
#
_symmetry.space_group_name_H-M   'P 1'
#
loop_
_entity.id
_entity.type
_entity.pdbx_description
1 polymer ?
#
loop_
_entity_poly.entity_id
_entity_poly.type
_entity_poly.pdbx_seq_one_letter_code
_entity_poly.pdbx_strand_id
1 'polypeptide(L)'
;SDTAIRFDVENKPGVSNLLTLFSIFSGESIPDLETRLDGQGYGTLKVQTAEAVIAFLEPIQARFHELRADEAALDRILADGAARARARAEPTLQQAFDVHGFLPRR
;
A
#
# COMPACT_ATOMS: atom_id res chain seq x y z
N SER A 1 -29.94 2.74 -22.08
CA SER A 1 -28.93 1.73 -21.73
C SER A 1 -28.24 2.18 -20.46
N ASP A 2 -28.20 1.36 -19.41
CA ASP A 2 -27.66 1.71 -18.10
C ASP A 2 -26.13 1.59 -18.04
N THR A 3 -25.46 2.43 -18.85
CA THR A 3 -23.98 2.49 -18.96
C THR A 3 -23.38 3.64 -18.17
N ALA A 4 -24.17 4.34 -17.36
CA ALA A 4 -23.70 5.46 -16.56
C ALA A 4 -22.68 4.99 -15.52
N ILE A 5 -21.57 5.71 -15.43
CA ILE A 5 -20.53 5.48 -14.42
C ILE A 5 -20.99 6.20 -13.15
N ARG A 6 -21.63 5.43 -12.25
CA ARG A 6 -22.12 5.93 -10.96
C ARG A 6 -21.73 4.97 -9.85
N PHE A 7 -21.36 5.53 -8.72
CA PHE A 7 -21.12 4.84 -7.48
C PHE A 7 -22.45 4.39 -6.88
N ASP A 8 -22.64 3.09 -6.86
CA ASP A 8 -23.76 2.39 -6.27
C ASP A 8 -23.34 0.96 -5.93
N VAL A 9 -23.09 0.69 -4.66
CA VAL A 9 -22.58 -0.64 -4.24
C VAL A 9 -23.66 -1.72 -4.40
N GLU A 10 -24.94 -1.36 -4.25
CA GLU A 10 -26.04 -2.31 -4.33
C GLU A 10 -26.39 -2.65 -5.78
N ASN A 11 -26.52 -1.63 -6.63
CA ASN A 11 -26.99 -1.79 -8.01
C ASN A 11 -25.85 -1.92 -9.03
N LYS A 12 -24.65 -1.41 -8.74
CA LYS A 12 -23.50 -1.38 -9.67
C LYS A 12 -22.17 -1.76 -8.98
N PRO A 13 -22.09 -2.89 -8.24
CA PRO A 13 -20.93 -3.24 -7.42
C PRO A 13 -19.59 -3.25 -8.20
N GLY A 14 -19.60 -3.71 -9.46
CA GLY A 14 -18.39 -3.72 -10.29
C GLY A 14 -17.90 -2.32 -10.71
N VAL A 15 -18.84 -1.42 -11.03
CA VAL A 15 -18.52 -0.01 -11.36
C VAL A 15 -18.02 0.71 -10.11
N SER A 16 -18.71 0.52 -8.99
CA SER A 16 -18.33 1.08 -7.68
C SER A 16 -16.94 0.62 -7.25
N ASN A 17 -16.62 -0.66 -7.42
CA ASN A 17 -15.27 -1.17 -7.12
C ASN A 17 -14.20 -0.51 -7.99
N LEU A 18 -14.44 -0.33 -9.30
CA LEU A 18 -13.50 0.34 -10.19
C LEU A 18 -13.34 1.82 -9.84
N LEU A 19 -14.43 2.52 -9.50
CA LEU A 19 -14.39 3.91 -9.03
C LEU A 19 -13.59 4.04 -7.72
N THR A 20 -13.77 3.11 -6.77
CA THR A 20 -12.98 3.07 -5.53
C THR A 20 -11.50 2.89 -5.83
N LEU A 21 -11.13 1.90 -6.66
CA LEU A 21 -9.74 1.66 -7.03
C LEU A 21 -9.16 2.89 -7.75
N PHE A 22 -9.89 3.44 -8.72
CA PHE A 22 -9.44 4.62 -9.45
C PHE A 22 -9.23 5.80 -8.50
N SER A 23 -10.17 6.06 -7.59
CA SER A 23 -10.04 7.12 -6.58
C SER A 23 -8.78 6.95 -5.72
N ILE A 24 -8.53 5.74 -5.20
CA ILE A 24 -7.35 5.45 -4.37
C ILE A 24 -6.04 5.69 -5.14
N PHE A 25 -5.95 5.22 -6.39
CA PHE A 25 -4.70 5.27 -7.15
C PHE A 25 -4.45 6.59 -7.88
N SER A 26 -5.50 7.35 -8.21
CA SER A 26 -5.38 8.68 -8.82
C SER A 26 -5.33 9.81 -7.80
N GLY A 27 -5.89 9.62 -6.60
CA GLY A 27 -6.11 10.68 -5.61
C GLY A 27 -7.32 11.57 -5.90
N GLU A 28 -8.06 11.33 -6.99
CA GLU A 28 -9.30 12.03 -7.31
C GLU A 28 -10.46 11.50 -6.44
N SER A 29 -11.41 12.36 -6.08
CA SER A 29 -12.60 11.90 -5.35
C SER A 29 -13.58 11.17 -6.28
N ILE A 30 -14.36 10.23 -5.74
CA ILE A 30 -15.38 9.52 -6.53
C ILE A 30 -16.36 10.49 -7.23
N PRO A 31 -16.89 11.55 -6.59
CA PRO A 31 -17.74 12.53 -7.27
C PRO A 31 -17.07 13.24 -8.45
N ASP A 32 -15.78 13.55 -8.34
CA ASP A 32 -15.02 14.16 -9.43
C ASP A 32 -14.86 13.18 -10.59
N LEU A 33 -14.60 11.91 -10.29
CA LEU A 33 -14.50 10.84 -11.27
C LEU A 33 -15.83 10.58 -11.99
N GLU A 34 -16.96 10.56 -11.27
CA GLU A 34 -18.29 10.45 -11.87
C GLU A 34 -18.57 11.60 -12.83
N THR A 35 -18.23 12.83 -12.42
CA THR A 35 -18.38 14.02 -13.27
C THR A 35 -17.48 13.97 -14.50
N ARG A 36 -16.21 13.59 -14.33
CA ARG A 36 -15.21 13.55 -15.41
C ARG A 36 -15.48 12.42 -16.42
N LEU A 37 -16.09 11.34 -15.96
CA LEU A 37 -16.42 10.17 -16.76
C LEU A 37 -17.88 10.16 -17.21
N ASP A 38 -18.63 11.25 -17.00
CA ASP A 38 -20.01 11.35 -17.46
C ASP A 38 -20.09 11.20 -18.99
N GLY A 39 -21.11 10.50 -19.45
CA GLY A 39 -21.29 10.13 -20.86
C GLY A 39 -20.26 9.15 -21.42
N GLN A 40 -19.25 8.74 -20.63
CA GLN A 40 -18.27 7.73 -21.05
C GLN A 40 -18.75 6.31 -20.78
N GLY A 41 -18.16 5.35 -21.50
CA GLY A 41 -18.47 3.92 -21.33
C GLY A 41 -17.55 3.22 -20.31
N TYR A 42 -17.99 2.05 -19.84
CA TYR A 42 -17.21 1.21 -18.93
C TYR A 42 -15.84 0.78 -19.47
N GLY A 43 -15.65 0.79 -20.79
CA GLY A 43 -14.35 0.56 -21.41
C GLY A 43 -13.33 1.61 -20.95
N THR A 44 -13.71 2.90 -21.00
CA THR A 44 -12.85 3.99 -20.54
C THR A 44 -12.57 3.90 -19.04
N LEU A 45 -13.59 3.62 -18.22
CA LEU A 45 -13.40 3.43 -16.78
C LEU A 45 -12.32 2.37 -16.49
N LYS A 46 -12.42 1.19 -17.13
CA LYS A 46 -11.44 0.11 -16.93
C LYS A 46 -10.02 0.51 -17.35
N VAL A 47 -9.88 1.14 -18.52
CA VAL A 47 -8.57 1.56 -19.04
C VAL A 47 -7.93 2.57 -18.09
N GLN A 48 -8.66 3.61 -17.70
CA GLN A 48 -8.11 4.63 -16.82
C GLN A 48 -7.83 4.13 -15.40
N THR A 49 -8.67 3.25 -14.85
CA THR A 49 -8.36 2.58 -13.58
C THR A 49 -7.07 1.78 -13.69
N ALA A 50 -6.86 1.03 -14.80
CA ALA A 50 -5.64 0.26 -14.99
C ALA A 50 -4.40 1.16 -15.11
N GLU A 51 -4.49 2.25 -15.88
CA GLU A 51 -3.41 3.23 -16.01
C GLU A 51 -3.04 3.86 -14.67
N ALA A 52 -4.02 4.24 -13.84
CA ALA A 52 -3.78 4.78 -12.51
C ALA A 52 -3.07 3.76 -11.58
N VAL A 53 -3.50 2.50 -11.60
CA VAL A 53 -2.87 1.41 -10.84
C VAL A 53 -1.43 1.19 -11.29
N ILE A 54 -1.18 1.14 -12.60
CA ILE A 54 0.15 0.94 -13.18
C ILE A 54 1.08 2.09 -12.77
N ALA A 55 0.67 3.33 -13.03
CA ALA A 55 1.46 4.52 -12.70
C ALA A 55 1.81 4.60 -11.20
N PHE A 56 0.90 4.17 -10.33
CA PHE A 56 1.15 4.11 -8.89
C PHE A 56 2.16 3.01 -8.51
N LEU A 57 2.04 1.81 -9.11
CA LEU A 57 2.86 0.65 -8.74
C LEU A 57 4.25 0.65 -9.38
N GLU A 58 4.43 1.24 -10.56
CA GLU A 58 5.72 1.32 -11.28
C GLU A 58 6.90 1.80 -10.40
N PRO A 59 6.82 2.96 -9.71
CA PRO A 59 7.93 3.42 -8.87
C PRO A 59 8.19 2.50 -7.67
N ILE A 60 7.15 1.85 -7.12
CA ILE A 60 7.28 0.89 -6.02
C ILE A 60 8.02 -0.36 -6.51
N GLN A 61 7.65 -0.89 -7.68
CA GLN A 61 8.30 -2.05 -8.30
C GLN A 61 9.77 -1.73 -8.64
N ALA A 62 10.03 -0.58 -9.24
CA ALA A 62 11.40 -0.13 -9.54
C ALA A 62 12.25 -0.09 -8.26
N ARG A 63 11.75 0.54 -7.20
CA ARG A 63 12.46 0.64 -5.93
C ARG A 63 12.66 -0.72 -5.26
N PHE A 64 11.68 -1.60 -5.34
CA PHE A 64 11.79 -2.98 -4.87
C PHE A 64 12.93 -3.70 -5.59
N HIS A 65 12.99 -3.62 -6.92
CA HIS A 65 14.02 -4.28 -7.71
C HIS A 65 15.42 -3.71 -7.45
N GLU A 66 15.56 -2.38 -7.32
CA GLU A 66 16.82 -1.74 -6.91
C GLU A 66 17.34 -2.29 -5.57
N LEU A 67 16.48 -2.30 -4.54
CA LEU A 67 16.85 -2.78 -3.21
C LEU A 67 17.14 -4.28 -3.20
N ARG A 68 16.39 -5.05 -3.99
CA ARG A 68 16.56 -6.51 -4.05
C ARG A 68 17.84 -6.91 -4.77
N ALA A 69 18.31 -6.09 -5.72
CA ALA A 69 19.55 -6.32 -6.47
C ALA A 69 20.81 -5.93 -5.67
N ASP A 70 20.71 -5.04 -4.68
CA ASP A 70 21.83 -4.62 -3.81
C ASP A 70 21.75 -5.31 -2.44
N GLU A 71 22.27 -6.54 -2.37
CA GLU A 71 22.29 -7.34 -1.13
C GLU A 71 23.06 -6.64 0.01
N ALA A 72 24.16 -5.94 -0.31
CA ALA A 72 24.94 -5.23 0.69
C ALA A 72 24.19 -4.03 1.29
N ALA A 73 23.45 -3.26 0.48
CA ALA A 73 22.57 -2.22 0.99
C ALA A 73 21.44 -2.80 1.84
N LEU A 74 20.84 -3.92 1.41
CA LEU A 74 19.79 -4.59 2.16
C LEU A 74 20.28 -5.04 3.54
N ASP A 75 21.44 -5.69 3.62
CA ASP A 75 22.06 -6.12 4.87
C ASP A 75 22.34 -4.95 5.81
N ARG A 76 22.82 -3.82 5.28
CA ARG A 76 23.04 -2.61 6.10
C ARG A 76 21.74 -2.08 6.70
N ILE A 77 20.66 -2.02 5.90
CA ILE A 77 19.34 -1.57 6.37
C ILE A 77 18.80 -2.52 7.45
N LEU A 78 18.94 -3.83 7.25
CA LEU A 78 18.51 -4.85 8.22
C LEU A 78 19.32 -4.79 9.51
N ALA A 79 20.64 -4.64 9.44
CA ALA A 79 21.52 -4.54 10.60
C ALA A 79 21.19 -3.31 11.47
N ASP A 80 20.99 -2.15 10.83
CA ASP A 80 20.61 -0.91 11.49
C ASP A 80 19.20 -1.01 12.12
N GLY A 81 18.24 -1.59 11.40
CA GLY A 81 16.91 -1.91 11.95
C GLY A 81 16.98 -2.83 13.17
N ALA A 82 17.80 -3.89 13.12
CA ALA A 82 18.00 -4.82 14.22
C ALA A 82 18.65 -4.15 15.43
N ALA A 83 19.63 -3.27 15.22
CA ALA A 83 20.28 -2.51 16.31
C ALA A 83 19.26 -1.63 17.05
N ARG A 84 18.43 -0.88 16.32
CA ARG A 84 17.35 -0.07 16.92
C ARG A 84 16.31 -0.92 17.66
N ALA A 85 15.90 -2.04 17.06
CA ALA A 85 14.93 -2.94 17.66
C ALA A 85 15.47 -3.54 18.98
N ARG A 86 16.72 -4.02 18.98
CA ARG A 86 17.39 -4.52 20.19
C ARG A 86 17.47 -3.47 21.27
N ALA A 87 17.93 -2.26 20.94
CA ALA A 87 18.03 -1.17 21.92
C ALA A 87 16.68 -0.85 22.61
N ARG A 88 15.56 -1.00 21.89
CA ARG A 88 14.21 -0.82 22.47
C ARG A 88 13.72 -2.03 23.25
N ALA A 89 14.07 -3.24 22.82
CA ALA A 89 13.63 -4.49 23.44
C ALA A 89 14.42 -4.85 24.70
N GLU A 90 15.70 -4.48 24.78
CA GLU A 90 16.61 -4.84 25.87
C GLU A 90 16.05 -4.48 27.26
N PRO A 91 15.50 -3.28 27.51
CA PRO A 91 14.98 -2.95 28.84
C PRO A 91 13.80 -3.83 29.25
N THR A 92 12.88 -4.12 28.32
CA THR A 92 11.74 -5.00 28.58
C THR A 92 12.18 -6.44 28.85
N LEU A 93 13.16 -6.93 28.10
CA LEU A 93 13.71 -8.26 28.31
C LEU A 93 14.42 -8.36 29.67
N GLN A 94 15.21 -7.35 30.04
CA GLN A 94 15.89 -7.31 31.32
C GLN A 94 14.88 -7.28 32.48
N GLN A 95 13.82 -6.48 32.39
CA GLN A 95 12.74 -6.49 33.40
C GLN A 95 12.10 -7.86 33.55
N ALA A 96 11.82 -8.56 32.44
CA ALA A 96 11.28 -9.91 32.49
C ALA A 96 12.26 -10.89 33.17
N PHE A 97 13.55 -10.78 32.88
CA PHE A 97 14.58 -11.62 33.49
C PHE A 97 14.72 -11.36 34.99
N ASP A 98 14.70 -10.09 35.41
CA ASP A 98 14.78 -9.69 36.81
C ASP A 98 13.58 -10.25 37.61
N VAL A 99 12.35 -10.17 37.05
CA VAL A 99 11.13 -10.71 37.68
C VAL A 99 11.19 -12.23 37.84
N HIS A 100 11.77 -12.94 36.87
CA HIS A 100 11.88 -14.39 36.91
C HIS A 100 13.14 -14.92 37.61
N GLY A 101 14.03 -14.03 38.08
CA GLY A 101 15.26 -14.39 38.77
C GLY A 101 16.35 -14.98 37.86
N PHE A 102 16.30 -14.70 36.56
CA PHE A 102 17.36 -15.09 35.64
C PHE A 102 18.60 -14.20 35.80
N LEU A 103 19.77 -14.80 35.63
CA LEU A 103 21.03 -14.05 35.65
C LEU A 103 21.15 -13.15 34.41
N PRO A 104 21.72 -11.94 34.54
CA PRO A 104 21.93 -11.05 33.40
C PRO A 104 22.83 -11.72 32.36
N ARG A 105 22.51 -11.50 31.08
CA ARG A 105 23.30 -12.01 29.96
C ARG A 105 24.71 -11.40 30.02
N ARG A 106 25.75 -12.24 29.95
CA ARG A 106 27.14 -11.82 29.79
C ARG A 106 27.40 -11.26 28.39
#